data_AF-A0A0F9CR30-F1
#
_entry.id   AF-A0A0F9CR30-F1
#
_cell.length_a   1.000
_cell.length_b   1.000
_cell.length_c   1.000
_cell.angle_alpha   90.00
_cell.angle_beta   90.00
_cell.angle_gamma   90.00
#
_symmetry.space_group_name_H-M   'P 1'
#
loop_
_entity.id
_entity.type
_entity.pdbx_description
1 polymer ?
#
loop_
_entity_poly.entity_id
_entity_poly.type
_entity_poly.pdbx_seq_one_letter_code
_entity_poly.pdbx_strand_id
1 'polypeptide(L)'
;MVETQTITVQSLAQEMSSAFERKKRDSGTEYVVLKDDSPEWMRDVCMASHGDEMLPDDWRYEFIEDAVDALEGFLKDHEDGDPQEADTYLQEYIYTYQQTGWLHSRVDRYGYCDDALEEFGGQAGSLSEALQRGMWMEQREVFGLVLSALEEEEVRGRSNG
;
A
#
# COMPACT_ATOMS: atom_id res chain seq x y z
N MET A 1 -8.96 11.28 -33.48
CA MET A 1 -9.33 9.99 -32.86
C MET A 1 -8.90 10.13 -31.43
N VAL A 2 -9.85 10.21 -30.50
CA VAL A 2 -9.51 10.15 -29.07
C VAL A 2 -9.31 8.67 -28.80
N GLU A 3 -8.08 8.25 -28.54
CA GLU A 3 -7.84 6.89 -28.03
C GLU A 3 -8.62 6.79 -26.72
N THR A 4 -9.66 5.97 -26.69
CA THR A 4 -10.28 5.57 -25.43
C THR A 4 -9.23 4.72 -24.72
N GLN A 5 -8.50 5.32 -23.78
CA GLN A 5 -7.53 4.59 -22.98
C GLN A 5 -8.32 3.51 -22.22
N THR A 6 -8.06 2.24 -22.54
CA THR A 6 -8.65 1.13 -21.79
C THR A 6 -8.19 1.27 -20.35
N ILE A 7 -9.14 1.43 -19.43
CA ILE A 7 -8.83 1.45 -18.00
C ILE A 7 -8.32 0.05 -17.63
N THR A 8 -7.08 0.02 -17.13
CA THR A 8 -6.42 -1.17 -16.60
C THR A 8 -5.86 -0.92 -15.20
N VAL A 9 -5.64 -1.98 -14.42
CA VAL A 9 -4.92 -1.90 -13.12
C VAL A 9 -3.57 -1.19 -13.30
N GLN A 10 -2.85 -1.46 -14.39
CA GLN A 10 -1.60 -0.77 -14.71
C GLN A 10 -1.80 0.75 -14.87
N SER A 11 -2.79 1.18 -15.67
CA SER A 11 -3.04 2.62 -15.87
C SER A 11 -3.50 3.31 -14.59
N LEU A 12 -4.30 2.63 -13.76
CA LEU A 12 -4.79 3.16 -12.49
C LEU A 12 -3.66 3.26 -11.46
N ALA A 13 -2.83 2.22 -11.34
CA ALA A 13 -1.65 2.23 -10.47
C ALA A 13 -0.70 3.37 -10.84
N GLN A 14 -0.41 3.55 -12.13
CA GLN A 14 0.42 4.65 -12.62
C GLN A 14 -0.18 6.03 -12.28
N GLU A 15 -1.49 6.21 -12.50
CA GLU A 15 -2.18 7.47 -12.21
C GLU A 15 -2.16 7.78 -10.71
N MET A 16 -2.39 6.76 -9.87
CA MET A 16 -2.45 6.88 -8.42
C MET A 16 -1.07 7.07 -7.78
N SER A 17 -0.04 6.36 -8.23
CA SER A 17 1.37 6.57 -7.84
C SER A 17 1.75 8.04 -8.03
N SER A 18 1.41 8.61 -9.19
CA SER A 18 1.67 10.02 -9.50
C SER A 18 0.81 11.02 -8.69
N ALA A 19 -0.22 10.56 -7.99
CA ALA A 19 -1.16 11.39 -7.24
C ALA A 19 -0.76 11.60 -5.78
N PHE A 20 0.20 10.82 -5.26
CA PHE A 20 0.73 11.01 -3.93
C PHE A 20 1.73 12.18 -3.86
N GLU A 21 1.76 12.82 -2.69
CA GLU A 21 2.73 13.85 -2.35
C GLU A 21 3.09 13.78 -0.86
N ARG A 22 4.34 14.15 -0.54
CA ARG A 22 4.82 14.26 0.83
C ARG A 22 4.63 15.67 1.35
N LYS A 23 3.87 15.80 2.44
CA LYS A 23 3.71 17.06 3.18
C LYS A 23 4.44 16.98 4.52
N LYS A 24 4.66 18.14 5.13
CA LYS A 24 5.34 18.28 6.41
C LYS A 24 4.43 18.96 7.43
N ARG A 25 4.29 18.35 8.60
CA ARG A 25 3.56 18.94 9.74
C ARG A 25 4.41 20.03 10.39
N ASP A 26 3.79 20.88 11.21
CA ASP A 26 4.50 21.90 11.99
C ASP A 26 5.57 21.30 12.93
N SER A 27 5.40 20.04 13.35
CA SER A 27 6.38 19.27 14.12
C SER A 27 7.64 18.90 13.33
N GLY A 28 7.62 19.07 12.02
CA GLY A 28 8.66 18.60 11.11
C GLY A 28 8.52 17.14 10.67
N THR A 29 7.47 16.44 11.10
CA THR A 29 7.14 15.08 10.66
C THR A 29 6.60 15.11 9.24
N GLU A 30 7.15 14.27 8.36
CA GLU A 30 6.64 14.09 6.99
C GLU A 30 5.51 13.06 6.98
N TYR A 31 4.57 13.22 6.06
CA TYR A 31 3.42 12.32 5.88
C TYR A 31 3.01 12.31 4.40
N VAL A 32 2.49 11.17 3.94
CA VAL A 32 2.01 10.97 2.58
C VAL A 32 0.52 11.31 2.49
N VAL A 33 0.13 12.03 1.43
CA VAL A 33 -1.28 12.31 1.12
C VAL A 33 -1.51 12.30 -0.38
N LEU A 34 -2.77 12.12 -0.79
CA LEU A 34 -3.20 12.47 -2.14
C LEU A 34 -3.18 13.99 -2.35
N LYS A 35 -2.85 14.41 -3.57
CA LYS A 35 -3.01 15.80 -4.03
C LYS A 35 -4.46 16.25 -3.90
N ASP A 36 -4.65 17.55 -3.72
CA ASP A 36 -5.99 18.12 -3.48
C ASP A 36 -6.94 17.93 -4.68
N ASP A 37 -6.39 17.86 -5.90
CA ASP A 37 -7.10 17.66 -7.16
C ASP A 37 -7.17 16.19 -7.62
N SER A 38 -6.74 15.24 -6.79
CA SER A 38 -6.86 13.81 -7.07
C SER A 38 -8.33 13.40 -7.26
N PRO A 39 -8.63 12.57 -8.28
CA PRO A 39 -9.95 11.99 -8.48
C PRO A 39 -10.53 11.30 -7.24
N GLU A 40 -11.87 11.30 -7.13
CA GLU A 40 -12.59 10.70 -5.98
C GLU A 40 -12.30 9.21 -5.84
N TRP A 41 -12.16 8.47 -6.94
CA TRP A 41 -11.85 7.04 -6.93
C TRP A 41 -10.55 6.72 -6.16
N MET A 42 -9.54 7.60 -6.19
CA MET A 42 -8.31 7.39 -5.44
C MET A 42 -8.54 7.48 -3.93
N ARG A 43 -9.48 8.34 -3.51
CA ARG A 43 -9.88 8.43 -2.09
C ARG A 43 -10.64 7.18 -1.68
N ASP A 44 -11.45 6.62 -2.56
CA ASP A 44 -12.16 5.37 -2.32
C ASP A 44 -11.19 4.19 -2.21
N VAL A 45 -10.17 4.12 -3.08
CA VAL A 45 -9.08 3.12 -2.96
C VAL A 45 -8.33 3.28 -1.65
N CYS A 46 -7.94 4.51 -1.28
CA CYS A 46 -7.30 4.76 0.01
C CYS A 46 -8.18 4.30 1.17
N MET A 47 -9.47 4.63 1.16
CA MET A 47 -10.42 4.25 2.22
C MET A 47 -10.58 2.73 2.31
N ALA A 48 -10.76 2.04 1.18
CA ALA A 48 -10.84 0.58 1.13
C ALA A 48 -9.55 -0.09 1.65
N SER A 49 -8.39 0.52 1.36
CA SER A 49 -7.08 -0.01 1.74
C SER A 49 -6.69 0.22 3.21
N HIS A 50 -7.46 1.03 3.93
CA HIS A 50 -7.37 1.11 5.40
C HIS A 50 -8.10 -0.05 6.09
N GLY A 51 -9.03 -0.72 5.40
CA GLY A 51 -9.89 -1.74 5.96
C GLY A 51 -10.97 -1.18 6.90
N ASP A 52 -11.79 -2.07 7.46
CA ASP A 52 -12.95 -1.68 8.28
C ASP A 52 -12.58 -1.26 9.72
N GLU A 53 -11.45 -1.73 10.22
CA GLU A 53 -11.07 -1.60 11.65
C GLU A 53 -10.04 -0.49 11.92
N MET A 54 -9.44 0.08 10.87
CA MET A 54 -8.38 1.08 11.00
C MET A 54 -8.85 2.47 10.56
N LEU A 55 -8.68 3.45 11.46
CA LEU A 55 -8.81 4.87 11.10
C LEU A 55 -7.64 5.30 10.19
N PRO A 56 -7.78 6.42 9.45
CA PRO A 56 -6.68 7.00 8.69
C PRO A 56 -5.39 7.12 9.51
N ASP A 57 -4.34 6.45 9.06
CA ASP A 57 -3.02 6.38 9.71
C ASP A 57 -1.93 6.66 8.68
N ASP A 58 -0.90 7.41 9.09
CA ASP A 58 0.16 7.85 8.16
C ASP A 58 0.90 6.63 7.55
N TRP A 59 1.09 5.52 8.29
CA TRP A 59 1.70 4.31 7.75
C TRP A 59 0.82 3.58 6.73
N ARG A 60 -0.52 3.64 6.88
CA ARG A 60 -1.41 3.08 5.86
C ARG A 60 -1.27 3.86 4.56
N TYR A 61 -1.19 5.19 4.61
CA TYR A 61 -0.93 5.99 3.41
C TYR A 61 0.43 5.68 2.77
N GLU A 62 1.48 5.50 3.59
CA GLU A 62 2.80 5.07 3.09
C GLU A 62 2.72 3.70 2.40
N PHE A 63 2.06 2.70 3.02
CA PHE A 63 1.93 1.38 2.42
C PHE A 63 1.02 1.35 1.18
N ILE A 64 0.04 2.25 1.08
CA ILE A 64 -0.77 2.41 -0.12
C ILE A 64 0.09 2.98 -1.27
N GLU A 65 0.91 4.01 -0.99
CA GLU A 65 1.88 4.56 -1.95
C GLU A 65 2.84 3.44 -2.41
N ASP A 66 3.44 2.70 -1.47
CA ASP A 66 4.34 1.58 -1.80
C ASP A 66 3.66 0.50 -2.64
N ALA A 67 2.41 0.17 -2.35
CA ALA A 67 1.67 -0.85 -3.11
C ALA A 67 1.38 -0.42 -4.55
N VAL A 68 0.99 0.84 -4.77
CA VAL A 68 0.76 1.34 -6.14
C VAL A 68 2.07 1.51 -6.91
N ASP A 69 3.15 1.91 -6.25
CA ASP A 69 4.49 2.00 -6.83
C ASP A 69 5.02 0.60 -7.21
N ALA A 70 4.79 -0.41 -6.36
CA ALA A 70 5.14 -1.78 -6.63
C ALA A 70 4.37 -2.33 -7.84
N LEU A 71 3.06 -2.09 -7.91
CA LEU A 71 2.22 -2.47 -9.06
C LEU A 71 2.69 -1.76 -10.35
N GLU A 72 2.93 -0.45 -10.30
CA GLU A 72 3.43 0.33 -11.44
C GLU A 72 4.77 -0.23 -11.93
N GLY A 73 5.73 -0.43 -11.03
CA GLY A 73 7.06 -0.93 -11.34
C GLY A 73 7.03 -2.32 -11.94
N PHE A 74 6.31 -3.25 -11.29
CA PHE A 74 6.21 -4.63 -11.74
C PHE A 74 5.53 -4.73 -13.11
N LEU A 75 4.36 -4.13 -13.29
CA LEU A 75 3.58 -4.23 -14.54
C LEU A 75 4.23 -3.47 -15.70
N LYS A 76 5.09 -2.48 -15.43
CA LYS A 76 5.91 -1.85 -16.45
C LYS A 76 7.02 -2.78 -16.96
N ASP A 77 7.61 -3.56 -16.08
CA ASP A 77 8.66 -4.55 -16.44
C ASP A 77 8.04 -5.86 -16.97
N HIS A 78 6.79 -6.16 -16.60
CA HIS A 78 6.09 -7.42 -16.85
C HIS A 78 4.65 -7.14 -17.34
N GLU A 79 4.50 -6.71 -18.60
CA GLU A 79 3.20 -6.28 -19.17
C GLU A 79 2.09 -7.34 -19.06
N ASP A 80 2.44 -8.62 -19.21
CA ASP A 80 1.51 -9.78 -19.07
C ASP A 80 1.66 -10.50 -17.70
N GLY A 81 2.33 -9.87 -16.73
CA GLY A 81 2.55 -10.43 -15.40
C GLY A 81 1.26 -10.48 -14.57
N ASP A 82 1.19 -11.44 -13.64
CA ASP A 82 0.11 -11.47 -12.65
C ASP A 82 0.31 -10.31 -11.66
N PRO A 83 -0.63 -9.34 -11.55
CA PRO A 83 -0.50 -8.23 -10.59
C PRO A 83 -0.27 -8.70 -9.15
N GLN A 84 -0.72 -9.90 -8.78
CA GLN A 84 -0.50 -10.47 -7.44
C GLN A 84 0.98 -10.70 -7.12
N GLU A 85 1.83 -10.90 -8.13
CA GLU A 85 3.28 -11.08 -7.98
C GLU A 85 4.03 -9.76 -7.75
N ALA A 86 3.36 -8.61 -7.89
CA ALA A 86 3.97 -7.30 -7.64
C ALA A 86 4.28 -7.06 -6.15
N ASP A 87 3.80 -7.91 -5.22
CA ASP A 87 4.21 -7.84 -3.81
C ASP A 87 5.73 -8.00 -3.65
N THR A 88 6.41 -8.63 -4.61
CA THR A 88 7.87 -8.75 -4.67
C THR A 88 8.62 -7.42 -4.92
N TYR A 89 7.91 -6.38 -5.39
CA TYR A 89 8.44 -5.03 -5.63
C TYR A 89 8.18 -4.08 -4.45
N LEU A 90 7.54 -4.53 -3.36
CA LEU A 90 7.27 -3.71 -2.19
C LEU A 90 8.55 -3.18 -1.54
N GLN A 91 8.44 -1.98 -0.98
CA GLN A 91 9.54 -1.28 -0.32
C GLN A 91 10.05 -2.01 0.93
N GLU A 92 11.36 -2.05 1.11
CA GLU A 92 11.96 -2.66 2.32
C GLU A 92 12.22 -1.62 3.42
N TYR A 93 11.51 -1.75 4.54
CA TYR A 93 11.70 -0.93 5.74
C TYR A 93 12.75 -1.52 6.70
N ILE A 94 14.03 -1.35 6.35
CA ILE A 94 15.17 -1.97 7.08
C ILE A 94 15.59 -1.22 8.35
N TYR A 95 15.16 0.02 8.53
CA TYR A 95 15.61 0.83 9.67
C TYR A 95 14.70 0.62 10.89
N THR A 96 15.32 0.29 12.03
CA THR A 96 14.59 0.04 13.28
C THR A 96 13.74 1.23 13.73
N TYR A 97 14.15 2.48 13.45
CA TYR A 97 13.35 3.64 13.82
C TYR A 97 11.99 3.67 13.09
N GLN A 98 11.93 3.24 11.82
CA GLN A 98 10.69 3.11 11.05
C GLN A 98 9.83 2.01 11.64
N GLN A 99 10.41 0.81 11.86
CA GLN A 99 9.73 -0.34 12.46
C GLN A 99 9.13 -0.02 13.84
N THR A 100 9.88 0.67 14.70
CA THR A 100 9.39 1.08 16.02
C THR A 100 8.38 2.24 15.93
N GLY A 101 8.50 3.12 14.93
CA GLY A 101 7.54 4.18 14.66
C GLY A 101 6.19 3.64 14.18
N TRP A 102 6.23 2.61 13.33
CA TRP A 102 5.09 1.82 12.87
C TRP A 102 4.33 1.19 14.03
N LEU A 103 5.04 0.44 14.89
CA LEU A 103 4.42 -0.16 16.08
C LEU A 103 3.94 0.91 17.08
N HIS A 104 4.64 2.04 17.19
CA HIS A 104 4.23 3.12 18.09
C HIS A 104 2.95 3.82 17.63
N SER A 105 2.72 3.96 16.31
CA SER A 105 1.54 4.71 15.84
C SER A 105 0.23 3.99 16.17
N ARG A 106 0.26 2.66 16.31
CA ARG A 106 -0.87 1.89 16.81
C ARG A 106 -0.46 0.67 17.63
N VAL A 107 -1.05 0.56 18.82
CA VAL A 107 -0.75 -0.53 19.76
C VAL A 107 -1.15 -1.91 19.21
N ASP A 108 -2.20 -2.02 18.40
CA ASP A 108 -2.71 -3.30 17.87
C ASP A 108 -1.79 -3.95 16.83
N ARG A 109 -0.81 -3.22 16.29
CA ARG A 109 0.16 -3.75 15.31
C ARG A 109 1.10 -4.84 15.84
N TYR A 110 1.13 -5.07 17.15
CA TYR A 110 1.79 -6.28 17.66
C TYR A 110 1.11 -7.55 17.12
N GLY A 111 -0.18 -7.49 16.78
CA GLY A 111 -0.92 -8.61 16.20
C GLY A 111 -0.28 -9.12 14.91
N TYR A 112 0.15 -8.23 14.02
CA TYR A 112 0.91 -8.63 12.83
C TYR A 112 2.23 -9.32 13.14
N CYS A 113 2.88 -8.95 14.25
CA CYS A 113 4.09 -9.63 14.69
C CYS A 113 3.77 -11.05 15.19
N ASP A 114 2.67 -11.22 15.92
CA ASP A 114 2.20 -12.53 16.37
C ASP A 114 1.83 -13.41 15.16
N ASP A 115 1.04 -12.88 14.21
CA ASP A 115 0.66 -13.58 12.98
C ASP A 115 1.89 -14.00 12.17
N ALA A 116 2.87 -13.11 12.02
CA ALA A 116 4.10 -13.43 11.32
C ALA A 116 4.92 -14.52 12.03
N LEU A 117 4.95 -14.51 13.38
CA LEU A 117 5.60 -15.57 14.12
C LEU A 117 4.89 -16.91 13.91
N GLU A 118 3.56 -16.93 13.88
CA GLU A 118 2.78 -18.13 13.58
C GLU A 118 3.06 -18.66 12.17
N GLU A 119 3.06 -17.78 11.15
CA GLU A 119 3.29 -18.15 9.75
C GLU A 119 4.72 -18.68 9.51
N PHE A 120 5.74 -18.10 10.16
CA PHE A 120 7.15 -18.44 9.93
C PHE A 120 7.74 -19.42 10.96
N GLY A 121 6.92 -20.19 11.68
CA GLY A 121 7.39 -21.31 12.51
C GLY A 121 7.81 -20.95 13.94
N GLY A 122 7.31 -19.84 14.48
CA GLY A 122 7.13 -19.62 15.93
C GLY A 122 8.25 -18.91 16.67
N GLN A 123 9.32 -18.47 16.02
CA GLN A 123 10.39 -17.70 16.67
C GLN A 123 11.05 -16.72 15.69
N ALA A 124 11.30 -15.50 16.17
CA ALA A 124 12.25 -14.57 15.56
C ALA A 124 13.56 -14.60 16.36
N GLY A 125 14.70 -14.47 15.69
CA GLY A 125 16.01 -14.39 16.32
C GLY A 125 16.26 -13.07 17.04
N SER A 126 15.46 -12.04 16.79
CA SER A 126 15.53 -10.75 17.49
C SER A 126 14.19 -9.99 17.45
N LEU A 127 14.05 -8.95 18.28
CA LEU A 127 12.92 -8.03 18.21
C LEU A 127 12.86 -7.32 16.85
N SER A 128 13.99 -6.91 16.29
CA SER A 128 14.01 -6.24 14.98
C SER A 128 13.49 -7.15 13.87
N GLU A 129 13.80 -8.45 13.94
CA GLU A 129 13.28 -9.43 13.00
C GLU A 129 11.77 -9.66 13.19
N ALA A 130 11.28 -9.72 14.43
CA ALA A 130 9.85 -9.81 14.69
C ALA A 130 9.08 -8.59 14.14
N LEU A 131 9.61 -7.38 14.37
CA LEU A 131 9.03 -6.15 13.85
C LEU A 131 9.07 -6.08 12.33
N GLN A 132 10.18 -6.48 11.71
CA GLN A 132 10.30 -6.51 10.26
C GLN A 132 9.29 -7.46 9.63
N ARG A 133 9.14 -8.66 10.20
CA ARG A 133 8.16 -9.65 9.71
C ARG A 133 6.72 -9.17 9.93
N GLY A 134 6.40 -8.57 11.07
CA GLY A 134 5.06 -8.01 11.31
C GLY A 134 4.74 -6.84 10.38
N MET A 135 5.67 -5.92 10.18
CA MET A 135 5.51 -4.81 9.25
C MET A 135 5.35 -5.31 7.80
N TRP A 136 6.02 -6.40 7.43
CA TRP A 136 5.84 -7.07 6.14
C TRP A 136 4.44 -7.67 5.98
N MET A 137 3.87 -8.25 7.04
CA MET A 137 2.50 -8.76 7.01
C MET A 137 1.47 -7.66 6.74
N GLU A 138 1.58 -6.50 7.42
CA GLU A 138 0.68 -5.37 7.16
C GLU A 138 0.86 -4.82 5.74
N GLN A 139 2.09 -4.73 5.23
CA GLN A 139 2.33 -4.30 3.84
C GLN A 139 1.65 -5.23 2.83
N ARG A 140 1.73 -6.55 3.03
CA ARG A 140 1.06 -7.52 2.14
C ARG A 140 -0.46 -7.47 2.23
N GLU A 141 -1.00 -7.23 3.43
CA GLU A 141 -2.43 -6.97 3.60
C GLU A 141 -2.85 -5.72 2.82
N VAL A 142 -2.17 -4.59 3.04
CA VAL A 142 -2.45 -3.34 2.33
C VAL A 142 -2.35 -3.54 0.82
N PHE A 143 -1.31 -4.21 0.35
CA PHE A 143 -1.13 -4.54 -1.06
C PHE A 143 -2.34 -5.29 -1.64
N GLY A 144 -2.81 -6.33 -0.95
CA GLY A 144 -3.98 -7.09 -1.38
C GLY A 144 -5.26 -6.24 -1.43
N LEU A 145 -5.44 -5.34 -0.46
CA LEU A 145 -6.57 -4.41 -0.45
C LEU A 145 -6.50 -3.38 -1.58
N VAL A 146 -5.31 -2.82 -1.84
CA VAL A 146 -5.05 -1.88 -2.94
C VAL A 146 -5.33 -2.55 -4.28
N LEU A 147 -4.76 -3.73 -4.52
CA LEU A 147 -4.98 -4.47 -5.76
C LEU A 147 -6.47 -4.76 -5.97
N SER A 148 -7.17 -5.27 -4.95
CA SER A 148 -8.60 -5.54 -5.03
C SER A 148 -9.41 -4.27 -5.35
N ALA A 149 -9.08 -3.14 -4.72
CA ALA A 149 -9.76 -1.87 -4.96
C ALA A 149 -9.50 -1.33 -6.39
N LEU A 150 -8.28 -1.48 -6.92
CA LEU A 150 -7.97 -1.11 -8.30
C LEU A 150 -8.67 -2.00 -9.33
N GLU A 151 -8.80 -3.31 -9.06
CA GLU A 151 -9.58 -4.23 -9.89
C GLU A 151 -11.06 -3.86 -9.90
N GLU A 152 -11.62 -3.47 -8.75
CA GLU A 152 -12.99 -2.95 -8.68
C GLU A 152 -13.16 -1.66 -9.51
N GLU A 153 -12.22 -0.72 -9.42
CA GLU A 153 -12.23 0.51 -10.21
C GLU A 153 -12.07 0.24 -11.71
N GLU A 154 -11.26 -0.74 -12.10
CA GLU A 154 -11.14 -1.20 -13.49
C GLU A 154 -12.50 -1.67 -14.03
N VAL A 155 -13.21 -2.49 -13.25
CA VAL A 155 -14.54 -3.00 -13.60
C VAL A 155 -15.58 -1.88 -13.67
N ARG A 156 -15.55 -0.93 -12.71
CA ARG A 156 -16.44 0.25 -12.70
C ARG A 156 -16.19 1.15 -13.91
N GLY A 157 -14.93 1.42 -14.21
CA GLY A 157 -14.50 2.22 -15.36
C GLY A 157 -14.95 1.62 -16.70
N ARG A 158 -14.83 0.30 -16.85
CA ARG A 158 -15.32 -0.44 -18.04
C ARG A 158 -16.84 -0.46 -18.17
N SER A 159 -17.57 -0.31 -17.07
CA SER A 159 -19.05 -0.28 -17.07
C SER A 159 -19.63 1.08 -17.45
N ASN A 160 -18.83 2.14 -17.37
CA ASN A 160 -19.24 3.54 -17.61
C ASN A 160 -18.80 4.09 -18.99
N GLY A 161 -18.02 3.34 -19.78
CA GLY A 161 -17.52 3.70 -21.11
C GLY A 161 -18.25 3.00 -22.25
#